data_AF-A0A920DXN7-F1
#
_entry.id   AF-A0A920DXN7-F1
#
_cell.length_a   1.000
_cell.length_b   1.000
_cell.length_c   1.000
_cell.angle_alpha   90.00
_cell.angle_beta   90.00
_cell.angle_gamma   90.00
#
_symmetry.space_group_name_H-M   'P 1'
#
loop_
_entity.id
_entity.type
_entity.pdbx_description
1 polymer ?
#
loop_
_entity_poly.entity_id
_entity_poly.type
_entity_poly.pdbx_seq_one_letter_code
_entity_poly.pdbx_strand_id
1 'polypeptide(L)'
;MNLFLKAKSISDINSLIHIGGHKGEEVQEYKKLNLKNVIYVEPIKEFAQEIENKTKNLDNFTVLAIGLGSEDKDGEINIAEGYHSGSSSIFAPRPSSIEFKKKEKIVIKKYSSLKFTPYRFGNYRYPGL
;
A
#
# COMPACT_ATOMS: atom_id res chain seq x y z
N MET A 1 -4.64 20.38 0.36
CA MET A 1 -5.48 19.91 1.50
C MET A 1 -4.93 18.59 1.99
N ASN A 2 -4.52 18.49 3.26
CA ASN A 2 -3.99 17.24 3.81
C ASN A 2 -5.17 16.31 4.14
N LEU A 3 -5.35 15.26 3.32
CA LEU A 3 -6.46 14.31 3.45
C LEU A 3 -6.45 13.57 4.78
N PHE A 4 -5.27 13.29 5.34
CA PHE A 4 -5.14 12.65 6.64
C PHE A 4 -5.68 13.55 7.76
N LEU A 5 -5.35 14.84 7.76
CA LEU A 5 -5.87 15.79 8.76
C LEU A 5 -7.40 15.93 8.67
N LYS A 6 -7.94 15.96 7.44
CA LYS A 6 -9.40 15.97 7.23
C LYS A 6 -10.06 14.69 7.73
N ALA A 7 -9.43 13.53 7.52
CA ALA A 7 -9.98 12.27 8.01
C ALA A 7 -9.93 12.21 9.56
N LYS A 8 -8.85 12.70 10.16
CA LYS A 8 -8.66 12.78 11.62
C LYS A 8 -9.66 13.74 12.30
N SER A 9 -10.18 14.74 11.59
CA SER A 9 -11.23 15.60 12.13
C SER A 9 -12.61 14.93 12.20
N ILE A 10 -12.78 13.78 11.53
CA ILE A 10 -14.06 13.05 11.44
C ILE A 10 -14.04 11.80 12.34
N SER A 11 -12.90 11.11 12.43
CA SER A 11 -12.75 9.89 13.23
C SER A 11 -11.37 9.85 13.88
N ASP A 12 -11.26 9.14 14.99
CA ASP A 12 -9.95 8.74 15.50
C ASP A 12 -9.33 7.72 14.54
N ILE A 13 -8.15 8.06 14.00
CA ILE A 13 -7.43 7.25 13.02
C ILE A 13 -6.11 6.86 13.64
N ASN A 14 -5.96 5.56 13.88
CA ASN A 14 -4.76 4.99 14.47
C ASN A 14 -3.97 4.10 13.52
N SER A 15 -4.49 3.81 12.32
CA SER A 15 -3.85 2.95 11.34
C SER A 15 -4.04 3.49 9.92
N LEU A 16 -3.10 3.23 9.02
CA LEU A 16 -3.14 3.68 7.63
C LEU A 16 -2.70 2.54 6.69
N ILE A 17 -3.40 2.42 5.55
CA ILE A 17 -2.97 1.59 4.43
C ILE A 17 -2.72 2.52 3.23
N HIS A 18 -1.49 2.54 2.73
CA HIS A 18 -1.10 3.26 1.53
C HIS A 18 -1.03 2.27 0.37
N ILE A 19 -1.85 2.48 -0.66
CA ILE A 19 -1.91 1.63 -1.85
C ILE A 19 -1.20 2.33 -3.00
N GLY A 20 -0.25 1.65 -3.65
CA GLY A 20 0.58 2.23 -4.70
C GLY A 20 1.68 3.12 -4.11
N GLY A 21 2.42 2.57 -3.14
CA GLY A 21 3.43 3.29 -2.36
C GLY A 21 4.62 3.80 -3.15
N HIS A 22 4.81 3.33 -4.39
CA HIS A 22 5.97 3.64 -5.23
C HIS A 22 7.26 3.54 -4.40
N LYS A 23 8.10 4.57 -4.38
CA LYS A 23 9.37 4.54 -3.65
C LYS A 23 9.21 4.89 -2.17
N GLY A 24 8.00 5.11 -1.66
CA GLY A 24 7.76 5.48 -0.27
C GLY A 24 8.12 6.93 0.03
N GLU A 25 7.76 7.83 -0.87
CA GLU A 25 7.96 9.27 -0.75
C GLU A 25 7.37 9.83 0.56
N GLU A 26 6.25 9.27 1.03
CA GLU A 26 5.51 9.72 2.22
C GLU A 26 6.02 9.14 3.55
N VAL A 27 7.03 8.26 3.54
CA VAL A 27 7.50 7.58 4.77
C VAL A 27 7.85 8.57 5.88
N GLN A 28 8.49 9.69 5.54
CA GLN A 28 8.88 10.72 6.52
C GLN A 28 7.68 11.48 7.08
N GLU A 29 6.60 11.62 6.31
CA GLU A 29 5.37 12.24 6.78
C GLU A 29 4.65 11.31 7.74
N TYR A 30 4.53 10.03 7.41
CA TYR A 30 3.82 9.04 8.22
C TYR A 30 4.48 8.78 9.57
N LYS A 31 5.81 8.85 9.65
CA LYS A 31 6.55 8.81 10.93
C LYS A 31 6.07 9.86 11.94
N LYS A 32 5.57 11.00 11.47
CA LYS A 32 5.11 12.11 12.33
C LYS A 32 3.69 11.93 12.84
N LEU A 33 2.94 10.94 12.32
CA LEU A 33 1.50 10.80 12.56
C LEU A 33 1.14 9.96 13.80
N ASN A 34 2.12 9.42 14.53
CA ASN A 34 1.95 8.58 15.73
C ASN A 34 0.89 7.46 15.54
N LEU A 35 0.93 6.80 14.38
CA LEU A 35 0.01 5.72 14.04
C LEU A 35 0.48 4.40 14.65
N LYS A 36 -0.47 3.56 15.09
CA LYS A 36 -0.22 2.21 15.58
C LYS A 36 0.26 1.27 14.48
N ASN A 37 -0.27 1.41 13.27
CA ASN A 37 0.13 0.59 12.11
C ASN A 37 0.11 1.41 10.82
N VAL A 38 1.13 1.25 9.99
CA VAL A 38 1.22 1.80 8.64
C VAL A 38 1.55 0.67 7.69
N ILE A 39 0.66 0.37 6.76
CA ILE A 39 0.82 -0.72 5.80
C ILE A 39 0.98 -0.12 4.42
N TYR A 40 2.13 -0.36 3.79
CA TYR A 40 2.34 -0.07 2.38
C TYR A 40 1.96 -1.29 1.53
N VAL A 41 1.29 -1.04 0.43
CA VAL A 41 1.01 -2.04 -0.60
C VAL A 41 1.59 -1.53 -1.91
N GLU A 42 2.62 -2.22 -2.41
CA GLU A 42 3.33 -1.83 -3.62
C GLU A 42 3.65 -3.09 -4.45
N PRO A 43 3.06 -3.27 -5.65
CA PRO A 43 3.27 -4.47 -6.44
C PRO A 43 4.66 -4.60 -7.08
N ILE A 44 5.37 -3.49 -7.32
CA ILE A 44 6.70 -3.53 -7.96
C ILE A 44 7.75 -3.85 -6.89
N LYS A 45 8.46 -4.97 -7.04
CA LYS A 45 9.35 -5.50 -5.98
C LYS A 45 10.48 -4.55 -5.61
N GLU A 46 11.09 -3.90 -6.59
CA GLU A 46 12.17 -2.93 -6.36
C GLU A 46 11.69 -1.79 -5.45
N PHE A 47 10.49 -1.27 -5.73
CA PHE A 47 9.87 -0.18 -5.00
C PHE A 47 9.43 -0.61 -3.59
N ALA A 48 8.81 -1.79 -3.47
CA ALA A 48 8.52 -2.38 -2.16
C ALA A 48 9.80 -2.54 -1.31
N GLN A 49 10.90 -3.01 -1.91
CA GLN A 49 12.18 -3.17 -1.21
C GLN A 49 12.78 -1.82 -0.78
N GLU A 50 12.64 -0.77 -1.59
CA GLU A 50 13.03 0.59 -1.20
C GLU A 50 12.24 1.08 0.03
N ILE A 51 10.93 0.85 0.06
CA ILE A 51 10.09 1.20 1.22
C ILE A 51 10.56 0.41 2.45
N GLU A 52 10.72 -0.91 2.33
CA GLU A 52 11.20 -1.77 3.42
C GLU A 52 12.53 -1.26 3.99
N ASN A 53 13.47 -0.87 3.12
CA ASN A 53 14.75 -0.33 3.56
C ASN A 53 14.59 1.00 4.34
N LYS A 54 13.65 1.85 3.93
CA LYS A 54 13.33 3.12 4.62
C LYS A 54 12.62 2.91 5.96
N THR A 55 11.95 1.76 6.12
CA THR A 55 11.11 1.45 7.30
C THR A 55 11.64 0.32 8.17
N LYS A 56 12.78 -0.30 7.84
CA LYS A 56 13.32 -1.51 8.50
C LYS A 56 13.50 -1.43 10.03
N ASN A 57 13.65 -0.21 10.56
CA ASN A 57 13.83 0.05 11.99
C ASN A 57 12.56 0.62 12.64
N LEU A 58 11.40 0.42 12.02
CA LEU A 58 10.11 0.93 12.50
C LEU A 58 9.16 -0.24 12.68
N ASP A 59 8.85 -0.56 13.94
CA ASP A 59 8.04 -1.74 14.28
C ASP A 59 6.57 -1.61 13.86
N ASN A 60 6.10 -0.38 13.61
CA ASN A 60 4.73 -0.10 13.20
C ASN A 60 4.54 -0.01 11.68
N PHE A 61 5.57 -0.27 10.87
CA PHE A 61 5.47 -0.28 9.41
C PHE A 61 5.50 -1.70 8.87
N THR A 62 4.64 -1.98 7.90
CA THR A 62 4.62 -3.25 7.16
C THR A 62 4.56 -2.94 5.67
N VAL A 63 5.31 -3.67 4.86
CA VAL A 63 5.27 -3.56 3.41
C VAL A 63 4.77 -4.88 2.84
N LEU A 64 3.81 -4.80 1.93
CA LEU A 64 3.25 -5.93 1.20
C LEU A 64 3.59 -5.75 -0.28
N ALA A 65 4.49 -6.59 -0.79
CA ALA A 65 4.90 -6.62 -2.20
C ALA A 65 3.83 -7.29 -3.09
N ILE A 66 2.63 -6.71 -3.12
CA ILE A 66 1.43 -7.22 -3.81
C ILE A 66 0.65 -6.07 -4.46
N GLY A 67 -0.17 -6.39 -5.45
CA GLY A 67 -1.24 -5.52 -5.92
C GLY A 67 -2.55 -5.80 -5.18
N LEU A 68 -3.41 -4.79 -5.06
CA LEU A 68 -4.80 -4.98 -4.63
C LEU A 68 -5.75 -4.98 -5.81
N GLY A 69 -6.69 -5.92 -5.83
CA GLY A 69 -7.67 -6.08 -6.89
C GLY A 69 -8.97 -6.72 -6.43
N SER A 70 -9.87 -6.97 -7.38
CA SER A 70 -11.17 -7.60 -7.14
C SER A 70 -11.10 -9.12 -6.97
N GLU A 71 -9.97 -9.74 -7.29
CA GLU A 71 -9.76 -11.19 -7.22
C GLU A 71 -8.33 -11.52 -6.80
N ASP A 72 -8.15 -12.71 -6.21
CA ASP A 72 -6.83 -13.24 -5.90
C ASP A 72 -6.28 -13.94 -7.14
N LYS A 73 -5.14 -13.47 -7.66
CA LYS A 73 -4.51 -14.06 -8.85
C LYS A 73 -3.05 -13.66 -8.97
N ASP A 74 -2.31 -14.37 -9.81
CA ASP A 74 -1.07 -13.87 -10.37
C ASP A 74 -1.37 -12.94 -11.56
N GLY A 75 -0.51 -11.97 -11.80
CA GLY A 75 -0.66 -11.02 -12.90
C GLY A 75 0.67 -10.49 -13.40
N GLU A 76 0.59 -9.57 -14.36
CA GLU A 76 1.72 -8.82 -14.86
C GLU A 76 1.45 -7.32 -14.71
N ILE A 77 2.49 -6.55 -14.42
CA ILE A 77 2.46 -5.10 -14.40
C ILE A 77 3.39 -4.55 -15.47
N ASN A 78 2.91 -3.56 -16.22
CA ASN A 78 3.72 -2.77 -17.15
C ASN A 78 4.39 -1.65 -16.36
N ILE A 79 5.72 -1.59 -16.42
CA ILE A 79 6.52 -0.60 -15.67
C ILE A 79 6.94 0.52 -16.61
N ALA A 80 6.54 1.74 -16.27
CA ALA A 80 6.95 2.95 -16.95
C ALA A 80 8.37 3.36 -16.53
N GLU A 81 9.15 3.93 -17.46
CA GLU A 81 10.54 4.34 -17.16
C GLU A 81 10.70 5.78 -16.66
N GLY A 82 11.82 6.02 -15.98
CA GLY A 82 12.28 7.35 -15.60
C GLY A 82 11.33 8.07 -14.65
N TYR A 83 11.06 9.35 -14.92
CA TYR A 83 10.14 10.17 -14.14
C TYR A 83 8.68 9.70 -14.19
N HIS A 84 8.34 8.77 -15.09
CA HIS A 84 6.99 8.26 -15.26
C HIS A 84 6.73 6.94 -14.54
N SER A 85 7.67 6.42 -13.74
CA SER A 85 7.53 5.12 -13.06
C SER A 85 6.27 4.99 -12.19
N GLY A 86 5.74 6.10 -11.68
CA GLY A 86 4.45 6.14 -10.99
C GLY A 86 3.22 5.87 -11.87
N SER A 87 3.37 5.81 -13.19
CA SER A 87 2.32 5.47 -14.17
C SER A 87 2.25 3.98 -14.49
N SER A 88 3.02 3.15 -13.78
CA SER A 88 3.03 1.69 -13.96
C SER A 88 1.63 1.09 -13.70
N SER A 89 1.22 0.12 -14.52
CA SER A 89 -0.16 -0.38 -14.49
C SER A 89 -0.28 -1.84 -14.93
N ILE A 90 -1.23 -2.54 -14.31
CA ILE A 90 -1.66 -3.89 -14.71
C ILE A 90 -2.34 -3.85 -16.09
N PHE A 91 -2.99 -2.74 -16.43
CA PHE A 91 -3.60 -2.57 -17.74
C PHE A 91 -2.54 -2.28 -18.79
N ALA A 92 -2.83 -2.69 -20.02
CA ALA A 92 -1.99 -2.34 -21.16
C ALA A 92 -1.84 -0.81 -21.25
N PRO A 93 -0.63 -0.31 -21.57
CA PRO A 93 -0.41 1.10 -21.83
C PRO A 93 -1.39 1.61 -22.88
N ARG A 94 -2.03 2.75 -22.60
CA ARG A 94 -2.80 3.47 -23.62
C ARG A 94 -1.83 4.29 -24.49
N PRO A 95 -2.20 4.61 -25.74
CA PRO A 95 -1.40 5.52 -26.56
C PRO A 95 -1.08 6.81 -25.80
N SER A 96 0.20 7.04 -25.55
CA SER A 96 0.72 8.19 -24.79
C SER A 96 2.22 8.36 -25.09
N SER A 97 2.82 9.44 -24.61
CA SER A 97 4.26 9.65 -24.66
C SER A 97 5.03 8.87 -23.58
N ILE A 98 4.35 8.07 -22.75
CA ILE A 98 4.98 7.30 -21.67
C ILE A 98 5.47 5.97 -22.25
N GLU A 99 6.77 5.73 -22.14
CA GLU A 99 7.38 4.46 -22.53
C GLU A 99 7.29 3.43 -21.40
N PHE A 100 6.79 2.24 -21.72
CA PHE A 100 6.74 1.09 -20.84
C PHE A 100 7.67 0.01 -21.40
N LYS A 101 8.86 -0.15 -20.81
CA LYS A 101 9.89 -1.05 -21.33
C LYS A 101 10.01 -2.37 -20.60
N LYS A 102 9.44 -2.45 -19.40
CA LYS A 102 9.55 -3.64 -18.53
C LYS A 102 8.18 -4.16 -18.17
N LYS A 103 8.10 -5.48 -18.06
CA LYS A 103 6.98 -6.19 -17.43
C LYS A 103 7.50 -7.01 -16.28
N GLU A 104 6.73 -7.04 -15.20
CA GLU A 104 7.06 -7.82 -14.02
C GLU A 104 5.86 -8.68 -13.59
N LYS A 105 6.13 -9.92 -13.18
CA LYS A 105 5.12 -10.80 -12.57
C LYS A 105 4.86 -10.36 -11.13
N ILE A 106 3.59 -10.17 -10.81
CA ILE A 106 3.13 -9.72 -9.50
C ILE A 106 2.04 -10.65 -8.96
N VAL A 107 1.85 -10.60 -7.65
CA VAL A 107 0.73 -11.25 -6.98
C VAL A 107 -0.33 -10.18 -6.70
N ILE A 108 -1.58 -10.46 -7.05
CA ILE A 108 -2.74 -9.60 -6.80
C ILE A 108 -3.62 -10.29 -5.76
N LYS A 109 -4.05 -9.53 -4.74
CA LYS A 109 -4.95 -10.02 -3.69
C LYS A 109 -6.17 -9.13 -3.56
N LYS A 110 -7.29 -9.73 -3.18
CA LYS A 110 -8.41 -9.01 -2.57
C LYS A 110 -7.98 -8.50 -1.21
N TYR A 111 -8.47 -7.31 -0.86
CA TYR A 111 -8.31 -6.79 0.50
C TYR A 111 -8.83 -7.77 1.56
N SER A 112 -9.99 -8.38 1.32
CA SER A 112 -10.60 -9.39 2.21
C SER A 112 -9.77 -10.66 2.39
N SER A 113 -8.84 -10.94 1.47
CA SER A 113 -7.95 -12.10 1.53
C SER A 113 -6.68 -11.82 2.33
N LEU A 114 -6.40 -10.54 2.65
CA LEU A 114 -5.29 -10.19 3.51
C LEU A 114 -5.64 -10.57 4.95
N LYS A 115 -4.92 -11.58 5.46
CA LYS A 115 -4.96 -11.94 6.87
C LYS A 115 -4.14 -10.93 7.65
N PHE A 116 -4.72 -9.79 7.98
CA PHE A 116 -4.18 -8.96 9.04
C PHE A 116 -4.41 -9.71 10.34
N THR A 117 -3.36 -10.03 11.09
CA THR A 117 -3.53 -10.52 12.45
C THR A 117 -4.40 -9.49 13.17
N PRO A 118 -5.64 -9.81 13.56
CA PRO A 118 -6.40 -8.85 14.32
C PRO A 118 -5.61 -8.65 15.61
N TYR A 119 -5.13 -7.43 15.83
CA TYR A 119 -4.86 -7.03 17.20
C TYR A 119 -6.18 -7.32 17.92
N ARG A 120 -6.16 -8.26 18.88
CA ARG A 120 -7.36 -8.66 19.60
C ARG A 120 -7.94 -7.40 20.23
N PHE A 121 -8.91 -6.78 19.57
CA PHE A 121 -9.87 -5.95 20.27
C PHE A 121 -10.51 -6.91 21.26
N GLY A 122 -10.29 -6.66 22.55
CA GLY A 122 -10.87 -7.46 23.61
C GLY A 122 -12.35 -7.69 23.31
N ASN A 123 -12.77 -8.95 23.42
CA ASN A 123 -14.14 -9.36 23.21
C ASN A 123 -15.09 -8.48 24.03
N TYR A 124 -15.69 -7.46 23.42
CA TYR A 124 -16.95 -6.95 23.92
C TYR A 124 -18.03 -7.88 23.40
N ARG A 125 -18.33 -8.90 24.21
CA ARG A 125 -19.64 -9.55 24.14
C ARG A 125 -20.68 -8.46 24.37
N TYR A 126 -21.53 -8.20 23.39
CA TYR A 126 -22.81 -7.59 23.69
C TYR A 126 -23.56 -8.56 24.62
N PRO A 127 -23.97 -8.14 25.84
CA PRO A 127 -24.97 -8.88 26.58
C PRO A 127 -26.26 -8.86 25.75
N GLY A 128 -26.91 -10.02 25.65
CA GLY A 128 -27.94 -10.29 24.65
C GLY A 128 -29.09 -9.28 24.60
N LEU A 129 -29.65 -9.19 23.39
CA LEU A 129 -31.05 -8.87 23.10
C LEU A 129 -31.54 -9.88 22.07
#